data_AF-A0A973X2A5-F1
#
_entry.id   AF-A0A973X2A5-F1
#
_cell.length_a   1.000
_cell.length_b   1.000
_cell.length_c   1.000
_cell.angle_alpha   90.00
_cell.angle_beta   90.00
_cell.angle_gamma   90.00
#
_symmetry.space_group_name_H-M   'P 1'
#
loop_
_entity.id
_entity.type
_entity.pdbx_description
1 polymer ?
#
loop_
_entity_poly.entity_id
_entity_poly.type
_entity_poly.pdbx_seq_one_letter_code
_entity_poly.pdbx_strand_id
1 'polypeptide(L)'
;MSNTPRGRVDVLSRRRLLQAGAGAAGAVCLGVAWSDASAEEQRTAQGGVSCASMIPKKSSQADARYLSQVWSGQNCGRCRLFLPPDRCVAVEGPVATESGCALWAENGNRRIGCTPDPIIRL
;
A
#
# COMPACT_ATOMS: atom_id res chain seq x y z
N MET A 1 -49.69 20.44 -23.14
CA MET A 1 -48.26 20.69 -22.82
C MET A 1 -47.83 19.59 -21.86
N SER A 2 -47.07 18.62 -22.37
CA SER A 2 -46.76 17.35 -21.72
C SER A 2 -45.56 17.47 -20.78
N ASN A 3 -45.68 16.98 -19.54
CA ASN A 3 -44.58 16.88 -18.58
C ASN A 3 -44.17 15.41 -18.42
N THR A 4 -42.92 15.10 -18.76
CA THR A 4 -42.29 13.77 -18.65
C THR A 4 -41.62 13.61 -17.28
N PRO A 5 -41.89 12.54 -16.50
CA PRO A 5 -41.08 12.24 -15.31
C PRO A 5 -39.81 11.44 -15.66
N ARG A 6 -38.71 11.86 -15.00
CA ARG A 6 -37.34 11.35 -15.14
C ARG A 6 -37.16 9.97 -14.47
N GLY A 7 -36.48 9.09 -15.21
CA GLY A 7 -35.58 8.00 -14.78
C GLY A 7 -35.79 7.35 -13.41
N ARG A 8 -36.33 6.11 -13.41
CA ARG A 8 -36.02 5.11 -12.38
C ARG A 8 -34.61 4.60 -12.61
N VAL A 9 -33.71 4.83 -11.66
CA VAL A 9 -32.49 4.04 -11.54
C VAL A 9 -32.88 2.84 -10.69
N ASP A 10 -33.15 1.72 -11.35
CA ASP A 10 -33.36 0.43 -10.70
C ASP A 10 -32.12 0.09 -9.86
N VAL A 11 -32.27 0.24 -8.54
CA VAL A 11 -31.34 -0.28 -7.54
C VAL A 11 -31.49 -1.80 -7.56
N LEU A 12 -30.88 -2.44 -8.56
CA LEU A 12 -30.77 -3.88 -8.64
C LEU A 12 -29.75 -4.33 -7.59
N SER A 13 -30.33 -4.65 -6.44
CA SER A 13 -29.73 -5.28 -5.28
C SER A 13 -28.78 -6.40 -5.68
N ARG A 14 -27.48 -6.18 -5.44
CA ARG A 14 -26.35 -7.13 -5.61
C ARG A 14 -26.52 -8.46 -4.85
N ARG A 15 -27.63 -8.64 -4.13
CA ARG A 15 -27.93 -9.81 -3.30
C ARG A 15 -28.51 -11.00 -4.08
N ARG A 16 -28.92 -10.83 -5.34
CA ARG A 16 -29.52 -11.94 -6.13
C ARG A 16 -28.55 -12.71 -7.02
N LEU A 17 -27.27 -12.32 -7.09
CA LEU A 17 -26.26 -13.04 -7.88
C LEU A 17 -25.60 -14.24 -7.16
N LEU A 18 -25.87 -14.45 -5.87
CA LEU A 18 -25.27 -15.54 -5.09
C LEU A 18 -26.23 -16.72 -4.81
N GLN A 19 -27.40 -16.79 -5.45
CA GLN A 19 -28.43 -17.79 -5.10
C GLN A 19 -28.89 -18.71 -6.24
N ALA A 20 -28.17 -18.76 -7.37
CA ALA A 20 -28.51 -19.68 -8.46
C ALA A 20 -27.29 -20.53 -8.88
N GLY A 21 -26.90 -21.43 -7.99
CA GLY A 21 -25.90 -22.46 -8.24
C GLY A 21 -26.31 -23.77 -7.57
N ALA A 22 -27.51 -24.25 -7.83
CA ALA A 22 -27.98 -25.55 -7.38
C ALA A 22 -27.32 -26.65 -8.24
N GLY A 23 -26.18 -27.16 -7.78
CA GLY A 23 -25.47 -28.29 -8.38
C GLY A 23 -26.25 -29.60 -8.20
N ALA A 24 -26.35 -30.37 -9.28
CA ALA A 24 -27.00 -31.67 -9.33
C ALA A 24 -26.35 -32.68 -8.38
N ALA A 25 -27.19 -33.46 -7.71
CA ALA A 25 -26.79 -34.66 -6.99
C ALA A 25 -26.24 -35.70 -7.98
N GLY A 26 -25.03 -36.20 -7.73
CA GLY A 26 -24.42 -37.27 -8.52
C GLY A 26 -23.16 -37.77 -7.84
N ALA A 27 -23.29 -38.87 -7.09
CA ALA A 27 -22.17 -39.57 -6.47
C ALA A 27 -21.25 -40.17 -7.54
N VAL A 28 -19.97 -39.84 -7.49
CA VAL A 28 -18.92 -40.66 -8.12
C VAL A 28 -17.79 -40.78 -7.11
N CYS A 29 -17.65 -41.98 -6.54
CA CYS A 29 -16.48 -42.39 -5.78
C CYS A 29 -15.23 -42.20 -6.65
N LEU A 30 -14.16 -41.64 -6.09
CA LEU A 30 -12.75 -42.02 -6.29
C LEU A 30 -11.89 -41.01 -5.51
N GLY A 31 -11.01 -41.53 -4.66
CA GLY A 31 -10.06 -40.72 -3.90
C GLY A 31 -9.24 -39.84 -4.83
N VAL A 32 -9.35 -38.53 -4.62
CA VAL A 32 -8.39 -37.53 -5.10
C VAL A 32 -7.99 -36.71 -3.89
N ALA A 33 -6.69 -36.60 -3.70
CA ALA A 33 -6.09 -35.59 -2.86
C ALA A 33 -6.46 -34.22 -3.44
N TRP A 34 -7.10 -33.40 -2.63
CA TRP A 34 -7.11 -31.96 -2.82
C TRP A 34 -7.03 -31.44 -1.40
N SER A 35 -5.87 -30.90 -1.09
CA SER A 35 -5.57 -30.24 0.16
C SER A 35 -6.78 -29.44 0.59
N ASP A 36 -7.16 -29.61 1.86
CA ASP A 36 -8.08 -28.71 2.55
C ASP A 36 -7.86 -27.30 2.07
N ALA A 37 -8.97 -26.65 1.75
CA ALA A 37 -9.03 -25.28 1.35
C ALA A 37 -8.17 -24.44 2.31
N SER A 38 -6.92 -24.18 1.90
CA SER A 38 -6.12 -23.05 2.30
C SER A 38 -6.78 -21.78 1.74
N ALA A 39 -8.07 -21.59 2.02
CA ALA A 39 -8.77 -20.33 1.95
C ALA A 39 -8.49 -19.49 3.22
N GLU A 40 -7.49 -19.89 4.02
CA GLU A 40 -7.04 -19.17 5.22
C GLU A 40 -5.50 -18.99 5.30
N GLU A 41 -4.74 -19.16 4.21
CA GLU A 41 -3.27 -18.93 4.24
C GLU A 41 -2.76 -18.17 2.99
N GLN A 42 -3.53 -17.21 2.49
CA GLN A 42 -3.04 -16.30 1.45
C GLN A 42 -3.63 -14.89 1.56
N ARG A 43 -3.72 -14.38 2.80
CA ARG A 43 -3.90 -12.95 3.08
C ARG A 43 -2.63 -12.25 3.56
N THR A 44 -1.48 -12.90 3.45
CA THR A 44 -0.15 -12.29 3.62
C THR A 44 0.49 -11.88 2.30
N ALA A 45 -0.26 -11.84 1.18
CA ALA A 45 0.08 -11.00 0.03
C ALA A 45 -0.45 -9.59 0.30
N GLN A 46 0.27 -8.86 1.16
CA GLN A 46 0.00 -7.50 1.58
C GLN A 46 -0.03 -6.57 0.36
N GLY A 47 -1.23 -6.28 -0.15
CA GLY A 47 -1.50 -5.20 -1.10
C GLY A 47 -1.32 -3.82 -0.44
N GLY A 48 -0.11 -3.53 0.02
CA GLY A 48 0.29 -2.18 0.38
C GLY A 48 0.65 -1.41 -0.89
N VAL A 49 0.16 -0.18 -1.04
CA VAL A 49 0.61 0.70 -2.13
C VAL A 49 2.11 0.92 -1.97
N SER A 50 2.88 0.66 -3.03
CA SER A 50 4.33 0.88 -3.05
C SER A 50 4.64 2.38 -2.89
N CYS A 51 5.68 2.72 -2.11
CA CYS A 51 6.11 4.11 -1.97
C CYS A 51 6.59 4.69 -3.31
N ALA A 52 7.21 3.92 -4.20
CA ALA A 52 7.53 4.37 -5.56
C ALA A 52 6.29 4.68 -6.39
N SER A 53 5.14 4.04 -6.12
CA SER A 53 3.89 4.37 -6.80
C SER A 53 3.28 5.70 -6.33
N MET A 54 3.49 6.08 -5.06
CA MET A 54 3.00 7.37 -4.52
C MET A 54 4.00 8.52 -4.68
N ILE A 55 5.29 8.22 -4.66
CA ILE A 55 6.40 9.16 -4.82
C ILE A 55 7.17 8.72 -6.07
N PRO A 56 6.66 9.02 -7.28
CA PRO A 56 7.25 8.55 -8.53
C PRO A 56 8.65 9.12 -8.77
N LYS A 57 8.95 10.27 -8.14
CA LYS A 57 10.25 10.93 -8.21
C LYS A 57 10.66 11.39 -6.81
N LYS A 58 11.79 10.86 -6.34
CA LYS A 58 12.45 11.34 -5.13
C LYS A 58 13.12 12.69 -5.43
N SER A 59 13.22 13.55 -4.42
CA SER A 59 13.98 14.79 -4.51
C SER A 59 15.47 14.49 -4.42
N SER A 60 16.29 15.19 -5.21
CA SER A 60 17.73 15.15 -5.02
C SER A 60 18.10 15.72 -3.64
N GLN A 61 19.29 15.40 -3.13
CA GLN A 61 19.77 15.97 -1.86
C GLN A 61 19.85 17.51 -1.92
N ALA A 62 20.20 18.07 -3.07
CA ALA A 62 20.25 19.51 -3.29
C ALA A 62 18.85 20.14 -3.20
N ASP A 63 17.88 19.57 -3.91
CA ASP A 63 16.49 20.06 -3.91
C ASP A 63 15.83 19.91 -2.53
N ALA A 64 16.16 18.83 -1.82
CA ALA A 64 15.67 18.59 -0.47
C ALA A 64 16.37 19.47 0.59
N ARG A 65 17.38 20.27 0.23
CA ARG A 65 18.23 21.04 1.16
C ARG A 65 18.79 20.14 2.27
N TYR A 66 19.38 19.01 1.85
CA TYR A 66 19.96 18.03 2.75
C TYR A 66 21.11 18.63 3.56
N LEU A 67 21.11 18.33 4.86
CA LEU A 67 22.16 18.67 5.81
C LEU A 67 22.68 17.36 6.41
N SER A 68 23.99 17.14 6.33
CA SER A 68 24.63 15.92 6.85
C SER A 68 24.47 15.77 8.36
N GLN A 69 24.37 16.88 9.09
CA GLN A 69 24.19 16.90 10.52
C GLN A 69 23.23 18.03 10.93
N VAL A 70 22.25 17.70 11.77
CA VAL A 70 21.28 18.65 12.32
C VAL A 70 21.26 18.51 13.83
N TRP A 71 21.46 19.61 14.56
CA TRP A 71 21.44 19.62 16.02
C TRP A 71 20.05 19.80 16.63
N SER A 72 19.05 20.11 15.82
CA SER A 72 17.65 20.14 16.27
C SER A 72 17.08 18.72 16.38
N GLY A 73 15.92 18.60 17.03
CA GLY A 73 15.16 17.33 17.04
C GLY A 73 14.60 16.91 15.68
N GLN A 74 14.82 17.69 14.61
CA GLN A 74 14.32 17.46 13.26
C GLN A 74 15.35 16.73 12.39
N ASN A 75 15.76 15.55 12.84
CA ASN A 75 16.68 14.69 12.11
C ASN A 75 15.96 13.46 11.52
N CYS A 76 16.64 12.75 10.63
CA CYS A 76 16.17 11.55 9.95
C CYS A 76 15.83 10.43 10.94
N GLY A 77 16.55 10.30 12.06
CA GLY A 77 16.25 9.32 13.11
C GLY A 77 14.88 9.50 13.76
N ARG A 78 14.32 10.71 13.68
CA ARG A 78 12.96 11.04 14.15
C ARG A 78 11.99 11.37 13.02
N CYS A 79 12.41 11.15 11.77
CA CYS A 79 11.61 11.40 10.58
C CYS A 79 10.80 10.17 10.20
N ARG A 80 9.52 10.32 9.90
CA ARG A 80 8.69 9.21 9.41
C ARG A 80 9.11 8.68 8.04
N LEU A 81 9.86 9.46 7.27
CA LEU A 81 10.27 9.13 5.89
C LEU A 81 11.60 8.37 5.84
N PHE A 82 12.28 8.26 6.97
CA PHE A 82 13.55 7.54 7.09
C PHE A 82 13.31 6.04 7.11
N LEU A 83 14.12 5.33 6.33
CA LEU A 83 14.17 3.90 6.25
C LEU A 83 15.55 3.47 6.74
N PRO A 84 15.66 2.90 7.95
CA PRO A 84 16.93 2.41 8.45
C PRO A 84 17.56 1.38 7.49
N PRO A 85 18.90 1.32 7.40
CA PRO A 85 19.87 2.11 8.16
C PRO A 85 20.24 3.47 7.53
N ASP A 86 20.04 3.64 6.23
CA ASP A 86 20.66 4.74 5.47
C ASP A 86 19.81 5.29 4.31
N ARG A 87 18.47 5.11 4.34
CA ARG A 87 17.60 5.44 3.19
C ARG A 87 16.44 6.35 3.53
N CYS A 88 15.88 6.97 2.49
CA CYS A 88 14.68 7.81 2.59
C CYS A 88 13.69 7.46 1.47
N VAL A 89 12.39 7.53 1.77
CA VAL A 89 11.35 7.39 0.73
C VAL A 89 11.26 8.60 -0.20
N ALA A 90 11.66 9.79 0.27
CA ALA A 90 11.47 11.05 -0.44
C ALA A 90 12.76 11.68 -0.99
N VAL A 91 13.93 11.25 -0.52
CA VAL A 91 15.24 11.83 -0.90
C VAL A 91 16.11 10.75 -1.56
N GLU A 92 16.78 11.12 -2.64
CA GLU A 92 17.76 10.29 -3.35
C GLU A 92 19.09 10.20 -2.59
N GLY A 93 19.78 9.06 -2.74
CA GLY A 93 21.07 8.82 -2.11
C GLY A 93 21.00 8.38 -0.64
N PRO A 94 22.17 8.12 -0.02
CA PRO A 94 22.26 7.69 1.37
C PRO A 94 21.95 8.85 2.32
N VAL A 95 21.28 8.55 3.44
CA VAL A 95 20.95 9.51 4.51
C VAL A 95 21.38 8.96 5.86
N ALA A 96 21.89 9.81 6.76
CA ALA A 96 22.30 9.38 8.11
C ALA A 96 21.21 9.67 9.15
N THR A 97 21.25 9.03 10.31
CA THR A 97 20.23 9.22 11.37
C THR A 97 20.25 10.66 11.92
N GLU A 98 21.44 11.25 12.01
CA GLU A 98 21.75 12.61 12.45
C GLU A 98 21.54 13.68 11.36
N SER A 99 21.28 13.27 10.12
CA SER A 99 21.05 14.18 9.00
C SER A 99 19.63 14.74 9.01
N GLY A 100 19.36 15.73 8.16
CA GLY A 100 18.01 16.28 7.99
C GLY A 100 17.84 16.93 6.62
N CYS A 101 16.60 17.27 6.28
CA CYS A 101 16.27 17.95 5.02
C CYS A 101 14.99 18.78 5.20
N ALA A 102 14.69 19.66 4.24
CA ALA A 102 13.49 20.49 4.26
C ALA A 102 12.17 19.69 4.13
N LEU A 103 12.24 18.43 3.68
CA LEU A 103 11.10 17.51 3.59
C LEU A 103 10.86 16.72 4.89
N TRP A 104 11.52 17.10 5.99
CA TRP A 104 11.37 16.42 7.28
C TRP A 104 9.90 16.35 7.70
N ALA A 105 9.49 15.18 8.16
CA ALA A 105 8.15 14.94 8.67
C ALA A 105 8.23 14.19 9.99
N GLU A 106 7.68 14.79 11.04
CA GLU A 106 7.66 14.22 12.38
C GLU A 106 7.11 12.79 12.39
N ASN A 107 7.77 11.90 13.12
CA ASN A 107 7.24 10.57 13.42
C ASN A 107 6.04 10.65 14.39
N GLY A 108 4.90 11.13 13.89
CA GLY A 108 3.61 10.84 14.51
C GLY A 108 3.31 9.37 14.28
N ASN A 109 2.65 8.70 15.22
CA ASN A 109 2.31 7.26 15.23
C ASN A 109 1.41 6.77 14.05
N ARG A 110 1.46 7.42 12.89
CA ARG A 110 0.82 7.04 11.65
C ARG A 110 1.88 6.52 10.68
N ARG A 111 1.66 5.31 10.18
CA ARG A 111 2.44 4.72 9.08
C ARG A 111 2.38 5.64 7.86
N ILE A 112 3.43 5.64 7.02
CA ILE A 112 3.58 6.47 5.81
C ILE A 112 2.43 6.25 4.79
N GLY A 113 1.61 5.22 4.97
CA GLY A 113 0.51 4.88 4.07
C GLY A 113 0.95 4.15 2.80
N CYS A 114 2.27 4.03 2.59
CA CYS A 114 2.87 3.11 1.63
C CYS A 114 3.83 2.13 2.30
N THR A 115 4.12 1.05 1.55
CA THR A 115 5.21 0.12 1.86
C THR A 115 6.44 0.53 1.04
N PRO A 116 7.62 0.71 1.65
CA PRO A 116 8.84 1.00 0.91
C PRO A 116 9.20 -0.18 0.00
N ASP A 117 9.62 0.11 -1.23
CA ASP A 117 9.93 -0.92 -2.21
C ASP A 117 11.11 -1.80 -1.75
N PRO A 118 11.03 -3.13 -2.02
CA PRO A 118 12.12 -4.03 -1.71
C PRO A 118 13.36 -3.66 -2.53
N ILE A 119 14.53 -3.99 -1.97
CA ILE A 119 15.80 -3.81 -2.66
C ILE A 119 15.84 -4.80 -3.82
N ILE A 120 15.69 -4.32 -5.06
CA ILE A 120 15.99 -5.14 -6.22
C ILE A 120 17.51 -5.24 -6.28
N ARG A 121 18.06 -6.37 -5.83
CA ARG A 121 19.47 -6.72 -6.08
C ARG A 121 19.52 -7.35 -7.47
N LEU A 122 20.15 -6.65 -8.41
CA LEU A 122 20.44 -7.11 -9.77
C LEU A 122 21.68 -8.00 -9.79
#